data_AF-A0A972VCZ1-F1
#
_entry.id   AF-A0A972VCZ1-F1
#
_cell.length_a   1.000
_cell.length_b   1.000
_cell.length_c   1.000
_cell.angle_alpha   90.00
_cell.angle_beta   90.00
_cell.angle_gamma   90.00
#
_symmetry.space_group_name_H-M   'P 1'
#
loop_
_entity.id
_entity.type
_entity.pdbx_description
1 polymer ?
#
loop_
_entity_poly.entity_id
_entity_poly.type
_entity_poly.pdbx_seq_one_letter_code
_entity_poly.pdbx_strand_id
1 'polypeptide(L)'
;MSRIIASAAIRGAHKTTKQARDIFEKAVKEKGIDCPVAFPNTGYFIPIIHSMTGLVVETLKDFNPVFEELDGLLPPFVDETVW
;
A
#
# COMPACT_ATOMS: atom_id res chain seq x y z
N MET A 1 16.89 -5.45 19.30
CA MET A 1 15.70 -5.77 18.47
C MET A 1 15.90 -7.18 17.91
N SER A 2 14.87 -8.05 17.92
CA SER A 2 15.06 -9.44 17.45
C SER A 2 15.17 -9.49 15.93
N ARG A 3 16.30 -10.00 15.41
CA ARG A 3 16.54 -10.18 13.97
C ARG A 3 15.43 -10.99 13.32
N ILE A 4 15.05 -12.10 13.95
CA ILE A 4 13.99 -13.00 13.45
C ILE A 4 12.68 -12.24 13.25
N ILE A 5 12.32 -11.39 14.22
CA ILE A 5 11.08 -10.61 14.18
C ILE A 5 11.13 -9.53 13.10
N ALA A 6 12.24 -8.78 13.03
CA ALA A 6 12.42 -7.73 12.02
C ALA A 6 12.41 -8.31 10.59
N SER A 7 13.16 -9.39 10.34
CA SER A 7 13.19 -10.07 9.03
C SER A 7 11.83 -10.64 8.65
N ALA A 8 11.04 -11.14 9.60
CA ALA A 8 9.69 -11.62 9.34
C ALA A 8 8.74 -10.47 8.98
N ALA A 9 8.76 -9.38 9.74
CA ALA A 9 7.92 -8.21 9.50
C ALA A 9 8.20 -7.57 8.13
N ILE A 10 9.48 -7.37 7.80
CA ILE A 10 9.90 -6.77 6.53
C ILE A 10 9.48 -7.64 5.34
N ARG A 11 9.74 -8.95 5.39
CA ARG A 11 9.26 -9.88 4.34
C ARG A 11 7.74 -9.87 4.20
N GLY A 12 7.02 -9.78 5.33
CA GLY A 12 5.57 -9.63 5.35
C GLY A 12 5.12 -8.35 4.64
N ALA A 13 5.74 -7.21 4.95
CA ALA A 13 5.43 -5.93 4.33
C ALA A 13 5.60 -5.97 2.80
N HIS A 14 6.76 -6.45 2.32
CA HIS A 14 7.01 -6.65 0.88
C HIS A 14 5.97 -7.55 0.21
N LYS A 15 5.59 -8.66 0.87
CA LYS A 15 4.57 -9.58 0.36
C LYS A 15 3.20 -8.90 0.26
N THR A 16 2.77 -8.18 1.30
CA THR A 16 1.47 -7.50 1.33
C THR A 16 1.42 -6.35 0.32
N THR A 17 2.49 -5.57 0.15
CA THR A 17 2.56 -4.54 -0.88
C THR A 17 2.42 -5.13 -2.28
N LYS A 18 3.10 -6.26 -2.55
CA LYS A 18 2.93 -6.96 -3.83
C LYS A 18 1.48 -7.40 -4.06
N GLN A 19 0.84 -8.00 -3.05
CA GLN A 19 -0.56 -8.41 -3.14
C GLN A 19 -1.50 -7.23 -3.43
N ALA A 20 -1.26 -6.07 -2.80
CA ALA A 20 -2.04 -4.86 -3.06
C ALA A 20 -1.87 -4.38 -4.51
N ARG A 21 -0.65 -4.40 -5.06
CA ARG A 21 -0.38 -4.05 -6.47
C ARG A 21 -1.07 -5.01 -7.43
N ASP A 22 -0.98 -6.32 -7.19
CA ASP A 22 -1.64 -7.33 -8.03
C ASP A 22 -3.17 -7.12 -8.06
N ILE A 23 -3.79 -6.82 -6.91
CA ILE A 23 -5.23 -6.53 -6.82
C ILE A 23 -5.58 -5.24 -7.54
N PHE A 24 -4.75 -4.20 -7.40
CA PHE A 24 -4.93 -2.92 -8.04
C PHE A 24 -4.88 -3.04 -9.57
N GLU A 25 -3.84 -3.69 -10.12
CA GLU A 25 -3.70 -3.91 -11.56
C GLU A 25 -4.90 -4.68 -12.14
N LYS A 26 -5.37 -5.70 -11.42
CA LYS A 26 -6.58 -6.43 -11.79
C LYS A 26 -7.80 -5.50 -11.83
N ALA A 27 -7.99 -4.67 -10.80
CA ALA A 27 -9.11 -3.73 -10.74
C ALA A 27 -9.06 -2.69 -11.87
N VAL A 28 -7.87 -2.15 -12.17
CA VAL A 28 -7.66 -1.22 -13.30
C VAL A 28 -7.98 -1.88 -14.63
N LYS A 29 -7.56 -3.14 -14.83
CA LYS A 29 -7.87 -3.90 -16.05
C LYS A 29 -9.38 -4.15 -16.22
N GLU A 30 -10.09 -4.42 -15.13
CA GLU A 30 -11.51 -4.76 -15.17
C GLU A 30 -12.41 -3.52 -15.26
N LYS A 31 -12.03 -2.41 -14.61
CA LYS A 31 -12.92 -1.24 -14.41
C LYS A 31 -12.41 0.06 -15.02
N GLY A 32 -11.16 0.10 -15.48
CA GLY A 32 -10.50 1.32 -15.95
C GLY A 32 -9.97 2.19 -14.82
N ILE A 33 -8.97 3.02 -15.13
CA ILE A 33 -8.24 3.84 -14.13
C ILE A 33 -9.11 4.95 -13.51
N ASP A 34 -10.12 5.42 -14.22
CA ASP A 34 -11.03 6.48 -13.75
C ASP A 34 -12.23 5.94 -12.94
N CYS A 35 -12.23 4.64 -12.62
CA CYS A 35 -13.29 4.03 -11.82
C CYS A 35 -13.34 4.64 -10.41
N PRO A 36 -14.51 5.13 -9.94
CA PRO A 36 -14.65 5.65 -8.58
C PRO A 36 -14.45 4.56 -7.52
N VAL A 37 -13.83 4.94 -6.40
CA VAL A 37 -13.58 4.10 -5.23
C VAL A 37 -14.07 4.81 -3.99
N ALA A 38 -14.94 4.14 -3.22
CA ALA A 38 -15.44 4.66 -1.96
C ALA A 38 -15.88 3.53 -1.03
N PHE A 39 -15.82 3.78 0.27
CA PHE A 39 -16.56 2.99 1.25
C PHE A 39 -17.96 3.59 1.45
N PRO A 40 -18.98 2.76 1.76
CA PRO A 40 -20.28 3.28 2.11
C PRO A 40 -20.23 4.06 3.43
N ASN A 41 -21.03 5.13 3.54
CA ASN A 41 -21.25 5.88 4.77
C ASN A 41 -19.99 6.48 5.42
N THR A 42 -19.04 6.98 4.63
CA THR A 42 -17.87 7.73 5.14
C THR A 42 -17.61 8.99 4.33
N GLY A 43 -17.20 10.07 5.02
CA GLY A 43 -16.65 11.28 4.40
C GLY A 43 -15.12 11.31 4.39
N TYR A 44 -14.46 10.21 4.79
CA TYR A 44 -13.01 10.13 4.98
C TYR A 44 -12.30 9.33 3.87
N PHE A 45 -12.88 9.26 2.67
CA PHE A 45 -12.29 8.56 1.50
C PHE A 45 -11.86 7.12 1.85
N ILE A 46 -10.58 6.79 1.69
CA ILE A 46 -9.95 5.58 2.23
C ILE A 46 -9.31 5.93 3.59
N PRO A 47 -9.96 5.61 4.73
CA PRO A 47 -9.65 6.27 6.00
C PRO A 47 -8.23 6.12 6.50
N ILE A 48 -7.61 4.94 6.31
CA ILE A 48 -6.23 4.69 6.78
C ILE A 48 -5.20 5.40 5.91
N ILE A 49 -5.43 5.46 4.60
CA ILE A 49 -4.55 6.21 3.70
C ILE A 49 -4.68 7.70 4.04
N HIS A 50 -5.91 8.21 4.10
CA HIS A 50 -6.16 9.61 4.37
C HIS A 50 -5.63 10.05 5.74
N SER A 51 -5.74 9.22 6.78
CA SER A 51 -5.25 9.56 8.11
C SER A 51 -3.73 9.59 8.22
N MET A 52 -3.03 8.73 7.47
CA MET A 52 -1.56 8.64 7.53
C MET A 52 -0.87 9.63 6.60
N THR A 53 -1.42 9.89 5.42
CA THR A 53 -0.75 10.65 4.35
C THR A 53 -1.47 11.94 3.97
N GLY A 54 -2.72 12.12 4.39
CA GLY A 54 -3.58 13.21 3.93
C GLY A 54 -4.09 13.06 2.49
N LEU A 55 -3.70 11.99 1.77
CA LEU A 55 -4.12 11.77 0.40
C LEU A 55 -5.63 11.52 0.33
N VAL A 56 -6.26 12.13 -0.67
CA VAL A 56 -7.67 11.96 -1.00
C VAL A 56 -7.75 10.99 -2.16
N VAL A 57 -8.45 9.87 -1.94
CA VAL A 57 -8.57 8.79 -2.93
C VAL A 57 -10.04 8.64 -3.29
N GLU A 58 -10.38 9.05 -4.51
CA GLU A 58 -11.75 9.01 -5.03
C GLU A 58 -11.88 8.09 -6.25
N THR A 59 -10.78 7.83 -6.95
CA THR A 59 -10.71 6.95 -8.12
C THR A 59 -9.53 5.98 -8.02
N LEU A 60 -9.50 4.97 -8.88
CA LEU A 60 -8.34 4.08 -8.97
C LEU A 60 -7.05 4.83 -9.33
N LYS A 61 -7.13 5.90 -10.13
CA LYS A 61 -5.97 6.74 -10.47
C LYS A 61 -5.27 7.32 -9.23
N ASP A 62 -6.02 7.66 -8.20
CA ASP A 62 -5.51 8.33 -7.01
C ASP A 62 -4.69 7.40 -6.10
N PHE A 63 -4.65 6.10 -6.39
CA PHE A 63 -3.74 5.17 -5.72
C PHE A 63 -2.30 5.28 -6.22
N ASN A 64 -2.03 5.91 -7.36
CA ASN A 64 -0.65 6.10 -7.84
C ASN A 64 0.24 6.82 -6.81
N PRO A 65 -0.11 8.00 -6.28
CA PRO A 65 0.69 8.64 -5.22
C PRO A 65 0.72 7.84 -3.91
N VAL A 66 -0.29 7.00 -3.64
CA VAL A 66 -0.27 6.09 -2.49
C VAL A 66 0.82 5.03 -2.65
N PHE A 67 0.98 4.49 -3.85
CA PHE A 67 2.03 3.51 -4.13
C PHE A 67 3.43 4.13 -4.08
N GLU A 68 3.59 5.40 -4.49
CA GLU A 68 4.85 6.13 -4.34
C GLU A 68 5.22 6.29 -2.86
N GLU A 69 4.26 6.66 -2.00
CA GLU A 69 4.48 6.73 -0.56
C GLU A 69 4.84 5.35 0.04
N LEU A 70 4.15 4.28 -0.38
CA LEU A 70 4.42 2.92 0.06
C LEU A 70 5.84 2.44 -0.29
N ASP A 71 6.35 2.81 -1.47
CA ASP A 71 7.71 2.46 -1.89
C ASP A 71 8.76 3.16 -1.00
N GLY A 72 8.47 4.39 -0.53
CA GLY A 72 9.31 5.10 0.44
C GLY A 72 9.28 4.49 1.85
N LEU A 73 8.18 3.82 2.22
CA LEU A 73 8.00 3.21 3.54
C LEU A 73 8.58 1.78 3.65
N LEU A 74 8.84 1.11 2.52
CA LEU A 74 9.37 -0.25 2.52
C LEU A 74 10.87 -0.27 2.81
N PRO A 75 11.32 -0.82 3.95
CA PRO A 75 12.74 -0.95 4.24
C PRO A 75 13.39 -2.04 3.37
N PRO A 76 14.72 -1.98 3.18
CA PRO A 76 15.46 -3.08 2.56
C PRO A 76 15.35 -4.36 3.41
N PHE A 77 15.59 -5.51 2.78
CA PHE A 77 15.68 -6.77 3.53
C PHE A 77 16.83 -6.72 4.54
N VAL A 78 16.61 -7.36 5.69
CA VAL A 78 17.62 -7.45 6.75
C VAL A 78 18.79 -8.28 6.26
N ASP A 79 20.01 -7.75 6.43
CA ASP A 79 21.25 -8.44 6.08
C ASP A 79 21.47 -9.68 6.96
N GLU A 80 22.05 -10.74 6.40
CA GLU A 80 22.36 -11.96 7.15
C GLU A 80 23.61 -11.80 8.04
N THR A 81 24.49 -10.86 7.68
CA THR A 81 25.82 -10.66 8.27
C THR A 81 25.89 -9.48 9.23
N VAL A 82 24.95 -8.53 9.13
CA VAL A 82 24.89 -7.35 9.98
C VAL A 82 23.62 -7.41 10.81
N TRP A 83 23.80 -7.55 12.13
CA TRP A 83 22.83 -7.80 13.23
C TRP A 83 22.93 -9.17 13.91
#